data_AF-A0A9D8J1E5-F1
#
_entry.id   AF-A0A9D8J1E5-F1
#
_cell.length_a   1.000
_cell.length_b   1.000
_cell.length_c   1.000
_cell.angle_alpha   90.00
_cell.angle_beta   90.00
_cell.angle_gamma   90.00
#
_symmetry.space_group_name_H-M   'P 1'
#
loop_
_entity.id
_entity.type
_entity.pdbx_description
1 polymer ?
#
loop_
_entity_poly.entity_id
_entity_poly.type
_entity_poly.pdbx_seq_one_letter_code
_entity_poly.pdbx_strand_id
1 'polypeptide(L)' 'MRRASAAARGTVRWLAGDPAYDAYLSHWQVHHAGHGGRPLSRKAFFRQRTQRKWNGINRCC' A
#
# COMPACT_ATOMS: atom_id res chain seq x y z
N MET A 1 34.19 -13.14 -2.72
CA MET A 1 33.46 -12.37 -3.75
C MET A 1 32.08 -11.98 -3.21
N ARG A 2 31.93 -10.78 -2.64
CA ARG A 2 30.68 -10.30 -2.00
C ARG A 2 30.20 -9.04 -2.71
N ARG A 3 29.54 -9.16 -3.87
CA ARG A 3 28.82 -8.03 -4.48
C ARG A 3 27.62 -8.51 -5.29
N ALA A 4 26.59 -8.94 -4.58
CA ALA A 4 25.22 -8.88 -5.08
C ALA A 4 24.41 -8.22 -3.97
N SER A 5 23.58 -7.21 -4.28
CA SER A 5 22.38 -6.77 -3.50
C SER A 5 22.06 -5.26 -3.57
N ALA A 6 22.78 -4.43 -4.33
CA ALA A 6 22.38 -3.02 -4.47
C ALA A 6 21.25 -2.85 -5.52
N ALA A 7 21.36 -3.50 -6.67
CA ALA A 7 20.38 -3.40 -7.76
C ALA A 7 19.00 -4.01 -7.40
N ALA A 8 18.98 -5.15 -6.71
CA ALA A 8 17.75 -5.84 -6.33
C ALA A 8 16.82 -4.99 -5.44
N ARG A 9 17.38 -4.14 -4.57
CA ARG A 9 16.57 -3.28 -3.68
C ARG A 9 15.93 -2.09 -4.40
N GLY A 10 16.57 -1.59 -5.46
CA GLY A 10 16.04 -0.50 -6.30
C GLY A 10 14.88 -0.96 -7.18
N THR A 11 15.03 -2.10 -7.83
CA THR A 11 13.96 -2.70 -8.66
C THR A 11 12.76 -3.12 -7.81
N VAL A 12 13.00 -3.67 -6.61
CA VAL A 12 11.93 -3.94 -5.64
C VAL A 12 11.24 -2.64 -5.20
N ARG A 13 11.93 -1.51 -5.07
CA ARG A 13 11.32 -0.21 -4.71
C ARG A 13 10.67 0.56 -5.86
N TRP A 14 10.96 0.20 -7.11
CA TRP A 14 10.28 0.76 -8.29
C TRP A 14 9.03 -0.08 -8.62
N LEU A 15 9.13 -1.41 -8.52
CA LEU A 15 7.97 -2.30 -8.48
C LEU A 15 7.10 -2.07 -7.21
N ALA A 16 7.72 -1.75 -6.07
CA ALA A 16 7.06 -1.33 -4.83
C ALA A 16 7.06 0.19 -4.63
N GLY A 17 7.25 0.94 -5.73
CA GLY A 17 7.04 2.38 -5.76
C GLY A 17 5.55 2.58 -5.70
N ASP A 18 4.98 2.29 -4.53
CA ASP A 18 3.72 1.55 -4.51
C ASP A 18 2.59 2.40 -5.09
N PRO A 19 2.22 2.15 -6.36
CA PRO A 19 1.23 2.98 -7.03
C PRO A 19 -0.12 2.88 -6.31
N ALA A 20 -0.31 1.87 -5.44
CA ALA A 20 -1.51 1.74 -4.65
C ALA A 20 -1.66 2.85 -3.59
N TYR A 21 -0.57 3.40 -3.02
CA TYR A 21 -0.74 4.50 -2.06
C TYR A 21 -1.05 5.82 -2.77
N ASP A 22 -0.42 6.09 -3.91
CA ASP A 22 -0.70 7.31 -4.68
C ASP A 22 -2.10 7.22 -5.33
N ALA A 23 -2.48 6.06 -5.89
CA ALA A 23 -3.84 5.82 -6.36
C ALA A 23 -4.88 5.91 -5.22
N TYR A 24 -4.52 5.45 -4.02
CA TYR A 24 -5.35 5.63 -2.83
C TYR A 24 -5.54 7.12 -2.49
N LEU A 25 -4.49 7.94 -2.53
CA LEU A 25 -4.60 9.37 -2.28
C LEU A 25 -5.48 10.06 -3.32
N SER A 26 -5.31 9.74 -4.61
CA SER A 26 -6.16 10.27 -5.69
C SER A 26 -7.63 9.88 -5.48
N HIS A 27 -7.91 8.60 -5.21
CA HIS A 27 -9.27 8.14 -4.91
C HIS A 27 -9.85 8.82 -3.67
N TRP A 28 -9.07 8.89 -2.58
CA TRP A 28 -9.48 9.55 -1.35
C TRP A 28 -9.80 11.03 -1.58
N GLN A 29 -8.98 11.72 -2.37
CA GLN A 29 -9.20 13.13 -2.66
C GLN A 29 -10.47 13.37 -3.47
N VAL A 30 -10.77 12.51 -4.45
CA VAL A 30 -11.98 12.61 -5.28
C VAL A 30 -13.25 12.27 -4.49
N HIS A 31 -13.23 11.24 -3.64
CA HIS A 31 -14.45 10.70 -3.04
C HIS A 31 -14.64 11.03 -1.55
N HIS A 32 -13.57 11.37 -0.83
CA HIS A 32 -13.60 11.47 0.64
C HIS A 32 -13.13 12.81 1.20
N ALA A 33 -12.42 13.64 0.42
CA ALA A 33 -11.96 14.94 0.89
C ALA A 33 -13.12 15.88 1.31
N GLY A 34 -14.27 15.80 0.62
CA GLY A 34 -15.46 16.62 0.94
C GLY A 34 -16.16 16.26 2.26
N HIS A 35 -15.84 15.11 2.87
CA HIS A 35 -16.48 14.63 4.09
C HIS A 35 -15.73 14.99 5.39
N GLY A 36 -14.67 15.82 5.31
CA GLY A 36 -14.00 16.37 6.50
C GLY A 36 -12.99 15.43 7.19
N GLY A 37 -12.48 14.41 6.49
CA GLY A 37 -11.46 13.49 7.01
C GLY A 37 -10.03 13.84 6.61
N ARG A 38 -9.07 13.02 7.04
CA ARG A 38 -7.70 12.97 6.50
C ARG A 38 -7.43 11.59 5.90
N PRO A 39 -6.63 11.48 4.83
CA PRO A 39 -6.23 10.19 4.32
C PRO A 39 -5.39 9.44 5.37
N LEU A 40 -5.41 8.11 5.30
CA LEU A 40 -4.55 7.26 6.09
C LEU A 40 -3.09 7.55 5.76
N SER A 41 -2.23 7.45 6.77
CA SER A 41 -0.78 7.45 6.52
C SER A 41 -0.38 6.22 5.71
N ARG A 42 0.71 6.32 4.95
CA ARG A 42 1.26 5.21 4.14
C ARG A 42 1.37 3.91 4.93
N LYS A 43 1.90 3.96 6.15
CA LYS A 43 2.03 2.78 7.04
C LYS A 43 0.66 2.21 7.42
N ALA A 44 -0.31 3.06 7.74
CA ALA A 44 -1.66 2.63 8.12
C ALA A 44 -2.41 2.00 6.93
N PHE A 45 -2.26 2.55 5.72
CA PHE A 45 -2.82 1.99 4.49
C PHE A 45 -2.33 0.55 4.26
N PHE A 46 -1.02 0.32 4.28
CA PHE A 46 -0.46 -1.02 4.08
C PHE A 46 -0.82 -1.99 5.21
N ARG A 47 -0.84 -1.52 6.45
CA ARG A 47 -1.28 -2.36 7.58
C ARG A 47 -2.74 -2.81 7.40
N GLN A 48 -3.63 -1.90 7.05
CA GLN A 48 -5.04 -2.22 6.84
C GLN A 48 -5.22 -3.16 5.64
N ARG A 49 -4.50 -2.94 4.54
CA ARG A 49 -4.52 -3.81 3.36
C ARG A 49 -4.08 -5.23 3.69
N THR A 50 -2.98 -5.38 4.44
CA THR A 50 -2.48 -6.67 4.92
C THR A 50 -3.48 -7.35 5.87
N GLN A 51 -4.05 -6.61 6.82
CA GLN A 51 -5.08 -7.15 7.72
C GLN A 51 -6.31 -7.63 6.95
N ARG A 52 -6.80 -6.88 5.96
CA ARG A 52 -7.93 -7.32 5.12
C ARG A 52 -7.61 -8.60 4.35
N LYS A 53 -6.38 -8.73 3.85
CA LYS A 53 -5.94 -9.91 3.11
C LYS A 53 -5.85 -11.17 3.98
N TRP A 54 -5.34 -11.04 5.21
CA TRP A 54 -4.97 -12.19 6.05
C TRP A 54 -5.90 -12.45 7.23
N ASN A 55 -6.65 -11.45 7.69
CA ASN A 55 -7.52 -11.54 8.85
C ASN A 55 -9.01 -11.51 8.48
N GLY A 56 -9.35 -11.54 7.18
CA GLY A 56 -10.71 -11.77 6.73
C GLY A 56 -11.12 -13.23 6.98
N ILE A 57 -12.37 -13.46 7.36
CA ILE A 57 -12.92 -14.83 7.39
C ILE A 57 -13.01 -15.32 5.94
N ASN A 58 -11.99 -16.03 5.46
CA ASN A 58 -12.05 -16.79 4.22
C ASN A 58 -12.82 -18.07 4.51
N ARG A 59 -14.16 -17.99 4.50
CA ARG A 59 -14.98 -19.20 4.55
C ARG A 59 -14.76 -19.90 3.21
N CYS A 60 -13.97 -20.97 3.21
CA CYS A 60 -14.06 -21.96 2.14
C CYS A 60 -15.43 -22.61 2.29
N CYS A 61 -16.39 -22.08 1.55
CA CYS A 61 -17.53 -22.87 1.08
C CYS A 61 -17.08 -23.52 -0.22
#